data_AF-A0A1I5C6V9-F1
#
_entry.id   AF-A0A1I5C6V9-F1
#
_cell.length_a   1.000
_cell.length_b   1.000
_cell.length_c   1.000
_cell.angle_alpha   90.00
_cell.angle_beta   90.00
_cell.angle_gamma   90.00
#
_symmetry.space_group_name_H-M   'P 1'
#
loop_
_entity.id
_entity.type
_entity.pdbx_description
1 polymer ?
#
loop_
_entity_poly.entity_id
_entity_poly.type
_entity_poly.pdbx_seq_one_letter_code
_entity_poly.pdbx_strand_id
1 'polypeptide(L)'
;MTRPLEARRLSDDGVLRAVVRQWSATALLDLALEEPLQYASGQPAVLRRMAALLREVAWRAPRGLLDDRLRGHVAAVAAVAGDSTRVTAEERQAWALRLEQALAGSWPAVSPD
;
A
#
# COMPACT_ATOMS: atom_id res chain seq x y z
N MET A 1 -11.11 -16.03 4.62
CA MET A 1 -10.79 -15.87 6.06
C MET A 1 -9.35 -16.26 6.28
N THR A 2 -8.45 -15.29 6.46
CA THR A 2 -7.03 -15.54 6.75
C THR A 2 -6.91 -15.84 8.24
N ARG A 3 -6.52 -17.06 8.59
CA ARG A 3 -6.28 -17.46 9.99
C ARG A 3 -5.18 -16.56 10.58
N PRO A 4 -5.37 -15.96 11.77
CA PRO A 4 -4.30 -15.19 12.40
C PRO A 4 -3.13 -16.13 12.66
N LEU A 5 -1.96 -15.73 12.18
CA LEU A 5 -0.72 -16.46 12.42
C LEU A 5 -0.42 -16.38 13.93
N GLU A 6 -0.22 -17.54 14.57
CA GLU A 6 0.05 -17.59 16.00
C GLU A 6 1.31 -16.79 16.35
N ALA A 7 1.26 -16.04 17.46
CA ALA A 7 2.37 -15.21 17.88
C ALA A 7 3.62 -16.07 18.11
N ARG A 8 4.74 -15.69 17.48
CA ARG A 8 5.99 -16.43 17.60
C ARG A 8 6.62 -16.14 18.95
N ARG A 9 6.77 -17.17 19.77
CA ARG A 9 7.47 -17.11 21.06
C ARG A 9 8.97 -17.32 20.81
N LEU A 10 9.78 -16.41 21.32
CA LEU A 10 11.23 -16.53 21.34
C LEU A 10 11.64 -16.77 22.78
N SER A 11 12.19 -17.94 23.02
CA SER A 11 12.70 -18.35 24.32
C SER A 11 14.21 -18.53 24.25
N ASP A 12 14.86 -18.27 25.37
CA ASP A 12 16.30 -18.42 25.60
C ASP A 12 16.46 -19.15 26.93
N ASP A 13 17.17 -20.27 26.91
CA ASP A 13 17.29 -21.20 28.05
C ASP A 13 15.94 -21.60 28.69
N GLY A 14 14.92 -21.80 27.87
CA GLY A 14 13.57 -22.15 28.34
C GLY A 14 12.79 -20.99 28.96
N VAL A 15 13.39 -19.81 29.09
CA VAL A 15 12.72 -18.59 29.55
C VAL A 15 12.16 -17.84 28.35
N LEU A 16 10.86 -17.56 28.35
CA LEU A 16 10.24 -16.73 27.31
C LEU A 16 10.83 -15.31 27.37
N ARG A 17 11.52 -14.89 26.31
CA ARG A 17 12.12 -13.55 26.20
C ARG A 17 11.23 -12.58 25.42
N ALA A 18 10.57 -13.06 24.38
CA ALA A 18 9.73 -12.21 23.53
C ALA A 18 8.56 -12.97 22.91
N VAL A 19 7.48 -12.25 22.65
CA VAL A 19 6.33 -12.71 21.87
C VAL A 19 6.17 -11.77 20.68
N VAL A 20 6.50 -12.25 19.49
CA VAL A 20 6.41 -11.48 18.24
C VAL A 20 5.06 -11.75 17.60
N ARG A 21 4.21 -10.73 17.50
CA ARG A 21 2.97 -10.83 16.71
C ARG A 21 3.34 -11.07 15.25
N GLN A 22 2.78 -12.11 14.65
CA GLN A 22 2.89 -12.29 13.21
C GLN A 22 1.81 -11.43 12.54
N TRP A 23 2.25 -10.47 11.74
CA TRP A 23 1.36 -9.61 10.98
C TRP A 23 1.08 -10.25 9.63
N SER A 24 -0.18 -10.20 9.18
CA SER A 24 -0.48 -10.50 7.78
C SER A 24 0.06 -9.38 6.89
N ALA A 25 0.36 -9.70 5.62
CA ALA A 25 0.77 -8.70 4.65
C ALA A 25 -0.28 -7.57 4.50
N THR A 26 -1.57 -7.90 4.61
CA THR A 26 -2.67 -6.93 4.63
C THR A 26 -2.59 -6.00 5.84
N ALA A 27 -2.35 -6.53 7.04
CA ALA A 27 -2.28 -5.73 8.26
C ALA A 27 -1.05 -4.80 8.27
N LEU A 28 0.07 -5.25 7.69
CA LEU A 28 1.25 -4.39 7.49
C LEU A 28 0.98 -3.27 6.50
N LEU A 29 0.28 -3.57 5.39
CA LEU A 29 -0.09 -2.58 4.40
C LEU A 29 -1.00 -1.50 5.01
N ASP A 30 -1.96 -1.92 5.84
CA ASP A 30 -2.88 -1.02 6.52
C ASP A 30 -2.15 -0.10 7.51
N LEU A 31 -1.33 -0.70 8.37
CA LEU A 31 -0.51 0.04 9.33
C LEU A 31 0.39 1.07 8.63
N ALA A 32 0.97 0.69 7.49
CA ALA A 32 1.88 1.56 6.74
C ALA A 32 1.19 2.74 6.05
N LEU A 33 -0.14 2.71 5.88
CA LEU A 33 -0.88 3.72 5.11
C LEU A 33 -1.85 4.54 5.95
N GLU A 34 -2.34 3.99 7.06
CA GLU A 34 -3.35 4.63 7.90
C GLU A 34 -2.92 6.01 8.39
N GLU A 35 -1.84 6.11 9.16
CA GLU A 35 -1.36 7.41 9.66
C GLU A 35 -0.83 8.31 8.52
N PRO A 36 -0.01 7.83 7.57
CA PRO A 36 0.48 8.69 6.50
C PRO A 36 -0.64 9.31 5.67
N LEU A 37 -1.71 8.58 5.39
CA LEU A 37 -2.84 9.10 4.62
C LEU A 37 -3.59 10.19 5.40
N GLN A 38 -3.79 10.00 6.72
CA GLN A 38 -4.45 10.97 7.59
C GLN A 38 -3.69 12.31 7.64
N TYR A 39 -2.36 12.27 7.66
CA TYR A 39 -1.53 13.48 7.79
C TYR A 39 -0.98 14.03 6.46
N ALA A 40 -1.15 13.32 5.34
CA ALA A 40 -0.71 13.77 4.02
C ALA A 40 -1.65 14.77 3.35
N SER A 41 -2.80 15.11 3.97
CA SER A 41 -3.68 16.16 3.45
C SER A 41 -2.92 17.49 3.35
N GLY A 42 -2.78 18.02 2.14
CA GLY A 42 -1.95 19.19 1.84
C GLY A 42 -0.51 18.92 1.41
N GLN A 43 -0.09 17.64 1.34
CA GLN A 43 1.25 17.22 0.91
C GLN A 43 1.22 16.38 -0.39
N PRO A 44 1.01 17.00 -1.58
CA PRO A 44 0.89 16.28 -2.86
C PRO A 44 2.05 15.35 -3.20
N ALA A 45 3.27 15.72 -2.81
CA ALA A 45 4.46 14.89 -3.05
C ALA A 45 4.38 13.56 -2.29
N VAL A 46 3.86 13.57 -1.06
CA VAL A 46 3.65 12.36 -0.24
C VAL A 46 2.61 11.47 -0.90
N LEU A 47 1.47 12.03 -1.34
CA LEU A 47 0.41 11.28 -2.01
C LEU A 47 0.90 10.62 -3.31
N ARG A 48 1.68 11.33 -4.13
CA ARG A 48 2.34 10.76 -5.32
C ARG A 48 3.26 9.60 -4.96
N ARG A 49 4.08 9.76 -3.90
CA ARG A 49 4.99 8.72 -3.42
C ARG A 49 4.21 7.49 -2.94
N MET A 50 3.12 7.69 -2.21
CA MET A 50 2.24 6.60 -1.76
C MET A 50 1.64 5.85 -2.94
N ALA A 51 1.09 6.55 -3.95
CA ALA A 51 0.57 5.92 -5.15
C ALA A 51 1.63 5.10 -5.91
N ALA A 52 2.86 5.61 -6.01
CA ALA A 52 3.99 4.89 -6.60
C ALA A 52 4.36 3.64 -5.80
N LEU A 53 4.44 3.73 -4.46
CA LEU A 53 4.73 2.59 -3.60
C LEU A 53 3.65 1.51 -3.69
N LEU A 54 2.37 1.88 -3.74
CA LEU A 54 1.27 0.93 -3.94
C LEU A 54 1.40 0.17 -5.26
N ARG A 55 1.80 0.87 -6.34
CA ARG A 55 2.11 0.25 -7.63
C ARG A 55 3.27 -0.74 -7.53
N GLU A 56 4.36 -0.38 -6.83
CA GLU A 56 5.51 -1.27 -6.62
C GLU A 56 5.14 -2.51 -5.82
N VAL A 57 4.30 -2.37 -4.79
CA VAL A 57 3.79 -3.50 -4.02
C VAL A 57 2.91 -4.40 -4.89
N ALA A 58 2.02 -3.84 -5.71
CA ALA A 58 1.22 -4.60 -6.66
C ALA A 58 2.09 -5.41 -7.64
N TRP A 59 3.22 -4.86 -8.08
CA TRP A 59 4.16 -5.54 -8.96
C TRP A 59 4.90 -6.71 -8.29
N ARG A 60 5.26 -6.56 -7.00
CA ARG A 60 6.10 -7.51 -6.29
C ARG A 60 5.34 -8.55 -5.47
N ALA A 61 4.12 -8.23 -5.03
CA ALA A 61 3.34 -9.13 -4.19
C ALA A 61 2.84 -10.34 -4.99
N PRO A 62 2.70 -11.52 -4.34
CA PRO A 62 2.00 -12.65 -4.95
C PRO A 62 0.59 -12.24 -5.39
N ARG A 63 0.24 -12.53 -6.65
CA ARG A 63 -1.04 -12.15 -7.25
C ARG A 63 -2.22 -12.67 -6.43
N GLY A 64 -3.24 -11.83 -6.25
CA GLY A 64 -4.47 -12.16 -5.54
C GLY A 64 -4.38 -12.06 -4.01
N LEU A 65 -3.20 -11.86 -3.43
CA LEU A 65 -3.06 -11.76 -1.97
C LEU A 65 -3.48 -10.38 -1.43
N LEU A 66 -3.15 -9.31 -2.16
CA LEU A 66 -3.31 -7.93 -1.71
C LEU A 66 -4.16 -7.06 -2.64
N ASP A 67 -4.59 -7.59 -3.79
CA ASP A 67 -5.16 -6.83 -4.91
C ASP A 67 -6.29 -5.88 -4.48
N ASP A 68 -7.31 -6.41 -3.79
CA ASP A 68 -8.45 -5.60 -3.33
C ASP A 68 -8.04 -4.54 -2.32
N ARG A 69 -7.06 -4.86 -1.46
CA ARG A 69 -6.57 -3.91 -0.46
C ARG A 69 -5.77 -2.78 -1.11
N LEU A 70 -4.94 -3.12 -2.09
CA LEU A 70 -4.19 -2.15 -2.88
C LEU A 70 -5.12 -1.23 -3.68
N ARG A 71 -6.20 -1.77 -4.26
CA ARG A 71 -7.25 -0.97 -4.93
C ARG A 71 -7.92 0.00 -3.96
N GLY A 72 -8.32 -0.48 -2.79
CA GLY A 72 -8.91 0.38 -1.76
C GLY A 72 -7.98 1.52 -1.35
N HIS A 73 -6.70 1.20 -1.14
CA HIS A 73 -5.71 2.20 -0.73
C HIS A 73 -5.38 3.23 -1.82
N VAL A 74 -5.27 2.83 -3.09
CA VAL A 74 -5.03 3.81 -4.17
C VAL A 74 -6.25 4.72 -4.36
N ALA A 75 -7.46 4.18 -4.19
CA ALA A 75 -8.68 4.98 -4.22
C ALA A 75 -8.73 5.97 -3.06
N ALA A 76 -8.32 5.56 -1.86
CA ALA A 76 -8.24 6.44 -0.69
C ALA A 76 -7.18 7.56 -0.88
N VAL A 77 -6.00 7.23 -1.42
CA VAL A 77 -4.97 8.22 -1.79
C VAL A 77 -5.50 9.21 -2.83
N ALA A 78 -6.21 8.72 -3.85
CA ALA A 78 -6.84 9.57 -4.87
C ALA A 78 -7.96 10.46 -4.28
N ALA A 79 -8.72 9.96 -3.31
CA ALA A 79 -9.75 10.74 -2.63
C ALA A 79 -9.12 11.91 -1.86
N VAL A 80 -8.12 11.64 -1.00
CA VAL A 80 -7.41 12.68 -0.24
C VAL A 80 -6.71 13.69 -1.16
N ALA A 81 -6.17 13.24 -2.29
CA ALA A 81 -5.59 14.14 -3.28
C ALA A 81 -6.63 15.04 -3.97
N GLY A 82 -7.89 14.62 -4.03
CA GLY A 82 -8.99 15.39 -4.60
C GLY A 82 -9.31 16.68 -3.84
N ASP A 83 -8.94 16.75 -2.56
CA ASP A 83 -9.06 17.95 -1.74
C ASP A 83 -7.96 19.00 -2.03
N SER A 84 -6.99 18.65 -2.89
CA SER A 84 -5.90 19.54 -3.30
C SER A 84 -6.06 20.02 -4.74
N THR A 85 -5.76 21.30 -4.99
CA THR A 85 -5.65 21.84 -6.35
C THR A 85 -4.33 21.49 -7.05
N ARG A 86 -3.38 20.86 -6.34
CA ARG A 86 -2.03 20.53 -6.83
C ARG A 86 -1.92 19.15 -7.46
N VAL A 87 -2.99 18.37 -7.46
CA VAL A 87 -3.07 17.05 -8.09
C VAL A 87 -4.33 17.03 -8.95
N THR A 88 -4.18 16.82 -10.26
CA THR A 88 -5.33 16.89 -11.18
C THR A 88 -6.18 15.63 -11.13
N ALA A 89 -7.37 15.67 -11.71
CA ALA A 89 -8.22 14.48 -11.84
C ALA A 89 -7.56 13.41 -12.72
N GLU A 90 -6.90 13.81 -13.80
CA GLU A 90 -6.17 12.93 -14.72
C GLU A 90 -5.01 12.25 -14.00
N GLU A 91 -4.27 13.00 -13.18
CA GLU A 91 -3.16 12.43 -12.40
C GLU A 91 -3.64 11.37 -11.41
N ARG A 92 -4.75 11.63 -10.70
CA ARG A 92 -5.35 10.66 -9.78
C ARG A 92 -5.86 9.42 -10.50
N GLN A 93 -6.50 9.58 -11.65
CA GLN A 93 -6.95 8.47 -12.49
C GLN A 93 -5.77 7.62 -13.00
N ALA A 94 -4.66 8.27 -13.35
CA ALA A 94 -3.44 7.59 -13.77
C ALA A 94 -2.84 6.70 -12.68
N TRP A 95 -2.99 7.05 -11.39
CA TRP A 95 -2.54 6.20 -10.29
C TRP A 95 -3.29 4.87 -10.24
N ALA A 96 -4.63 4.90 -10.36
CA ALA A 96 -5.45 3.69 -10.40
C ALA A 96 -5.13 2.81 -11.62
N LEU A 97 -5.00 3.42 -12.80
CA LEU A 97 -4.64 2.70 -14.02
C LEU A 97 -3.27 2.02 -13.92
N ARG A 98 -2.27 2.72 -13.38
CA ARG A 98 -0.93 2.15 -13.20
C ARG A 98 -0.91 1.02 -12.16
N LEU A 99 -1.75 1.09 -11.13
CA LEU A 99 -1.93 0.00 -10.18
C LEU A 99 -2.49 -1.24 -10.89
N GLU A 100 -3.57 -1.09 -11.65
CA GLU A 100 -4.19 -2.22 -12.38
C GLU A 100 -3.23 -2.83 -13.40
N GLN A 101 -2.42 -2.01 -14.08
CA GLN A 101 -1.35 -2.51 -14.95
C GLN A 101 -0.36 -3.37 -14.16
N ALA A 102 0.10 -2.89 -12.99
CA ALA A 102 1.03 -3.64 -12.15
C ALA A 102 0.43 -4.95 -11.64
N LEU A 103 -0.83 -4.96 -11.21
CA LEU A 103 -1.57 -6.16 -10.81
C LEU A 103 -1.71 -7.16 -11.98
N ALA A 104 -1.91 -6.66 -13.20
CA ALA A 104 -1.94 -7.46 -14.42
C ALA A 104 -0.54 -7.96 -14.86
N GLY A 105 0.53 -7.57 -14.17
CA GLY A 105 1.90 -7.93 -14.55
C GLY A 105 2.44 -7.14 -15.73
N SER A 106 1.90 -5.94 -15.98
CA SER A 106 2.44 -4.97 -16.92
C SER A 106 3.09 -3.78 -16.21
N TRP A 107 4.32 -3.45 -16.59
CA TRP A 107 5.02 -2.26 -16.11
C TRP A 107 5.47 -1.42 -17.32
N PRO A 108 4.58 -0.60 -17.90
CA PRO A 108 4.97 0.25 -19.00
C PRO A 108 6.05 1.22 -18.54
N ALA A 109 7.13 1.31 -19.33
CA ALA A 109 8.11 2.36 -19.19
C ALA A 109 7.38 3.69 -19.39
N VAL A 110 7.53 4.60 -18.42
CA VAL A 110 7.03 5.96 -18.60
C VAL A 110 7.96 6.60 -19.62
N SER A 111 7.51 6.77 -20.87
CA SER A 111 8.25 7.62 -21.81
C SER A 111 8.27 9.04 -21.23
N PRO A 112 9.45 9.66 -21.08
CA PRO A 112 9.52 11.09 -20.85
C PRO A 112 9.11 11.80 -22.16
N ASP A 113 8.08 12.65 -22.08
CA ASP A 113 7.92 13.79 -23.00
C ASP A 113 8.76 14.96 -22.49
#